data_AF-A0ABD0MVV1-F1
#
_entry.id   AF-A0ABD0MVV1-F1
#
_cell.length_a   1.000
_cell.length_b   1.000
_cell.length_c   1.000
_cell.angle_alpha   90.00
_cell.angle_beta   90.00
_cell.angle_gamma   90.00
#
_symmetry.space_group_name_H-M   'P 1'
#
loop_
_entity.id
_entity.type
_entity.pdbx_description
1 polymer ?
#
loop_
_entity_poly.entity_id
_entity_poly.type
_entity_poly.pdbx_seq_one_letter_code
_entity_poly.pdbx_strand_id
1 'polypeptide(L)'
;MCEWSALDDYESVIRRLAEELGYTCKQVQEVLQQQYGLGRGSSISSISKFCASRNSHRFDYARLGRDGVDAVVRPAITVCGPVYGRKMMTGMLRASGYRLGERAR
;
A
#
# COMPACT_ATOMS: atom_id res chain seq x y z
N MET A 1 13.35 9.10 -17.09
CA MET A 1 12.33 9.20 -18.16
C MET A 1 10.97 9.28 -17.48
N CYS A 2 10.27 10.41 -17.66
CA CYS A 2 9.03 10.74 -16.97
C CYS A 2 7.84 10.07 -17.68
N GLU A 3 7.32 8.98 -17.10
CA GLU A 3 6.11 8.30 -17.59
C GLU A 3 4.89 8.56 -16.68
N TRP A 4 4.90 9.65 -15.91
CA TRP A 4 3.85 9.99 -14.94
C TRP A 4 3.12 11.30 -15.23
N SER A 5 3.35 11.97 -16.37
CA SER A 5 2.80 13.30 -16.64
C SER A 5 1.29 13.39 -16.39
N ALA A 6 0.55 12.35 -16.76
CA ALA A 6 -0.89 12.28 -16.58
C ALA A 6 -1.35 12.00 -15.14
N LEU A 7 -0.51 11.45 -14.26
CA LEU A 7 -0.81 11.27 -12.84
C LEU A 7 -0.32 12.45 -11.98
N ASP A 8 0.70 13.15 -12.46
CA ASP A 8 1.24 14.37 -11.85
C ASP A 8 0.15 15.45 -11.72
N ASP A 9 -0.66 15.64 -12.76
CA ASP A 9 -1.79 16.59 -12.74
C ASP A 9 -2.86 16.24 -11.67
N TYR A 10 -2.93 14.97 -11.26
CA TYR A 10 -3.87 14.46 -10.27
C TYR A 10 -3.20 14.11 -8.94
N GLU A 11 -1.96 14.55 -8.70
CA GLU A 11 -1.19 14.23 -7.50
C GLU A 11 -1.96 14.57 -6.22
N SER A 12 -2.53 15.77 -6.16
CA SER A 12 -3.30 16.26 -5.01
C SER A 12 -4.54 15.40 -4.74
N VAL A 13 -5.24 14.97 -5.80
CA VAL A 13 -6.41 14.09 -5.71
C VAL A 13 -5.99 12.69 -5.25
N ILE A 14 -4.95 12.12 -5.86
CA ILE A 14 -4.43 10.79 -5.51
C ILE A 14 -3.96 10.77 -4.05
N ARG A 15 -3.27 11.83 -3.63
CA ARG A 15 -2.80 11.98 -2.26
C ARG A 15 -3.95 12.09 -1.28
N ARG A 16 -4.97 12.89 -1.58
CA ARG A 16 -6.19 12.97 -0.78
C ARG A 16 -6.90 11.61 -0.65
N LEU A 17 -7.07 10.90 -1.78
CA LEU A 17 -7.71 9.59 -1.78
C LEU A 17 -6.90 8.55 -1.00
N ALA A 18 -5.58 8.52 -1.18
CA ALA A 18 -4.71 7.53 -0.54
C ALA A 18 -4.40 7.85 0.94
N GLU A 19 -4.25 9.13 1.29
CA GLU A 19 -3.83 9.60 2.60
C GLU A 19 -4.99 9.96 3.53
N GLU A 20 -5.95 10.75 3.07
CA GLU A 20 -7.08 11.17 3.92
C GLU A 20 -8.19 10.14 3.96
N LEU A 21 -8.49 9.52 2.83
CA LEU A 21 -9.61 8.59 2.68
C LEU A 21 -9.19 7.11 2.79
N GLY A 22 -7.89 6.82 2.75
CA GLY A 22 -7.35 5.46 2.87
C GLY A 22 -7.72 4.54 1.70
N TYR A 23 -7.93 5.09 0.51
CA TYR A 23 -8.37 4.31 -0.65
C TYR A 23 -7.27 3.41 -1.19
N THR A 24 -7.70 2.25 -1.69
CA THR A 24 -6.82 1.29 -2.35
C THR A 24 -6.38 1.79 -3.72
N CYS A 25 -5.23 1.33 -4.25
CA CYS A 25 -4.83 1.71 -5.62
C CYS A 25 -5.87 1.32 -6.68
N LYS A 26 -6.67 0.27 -6.43
CA LYS A 26 -7.80 -0.12 -7.28
C LYS A 26 -8.95 0.90 -7.19
N GLN A 27 -9.31 1.33 -5.98
CA GLN A 27 -10.33 2.36 -5.78
C GLN A 27 -9.88 3.72 -6.33
N VAL A 28 -8.60 4.08 -6.18
CA VAL A 28 -8.04 5.29 -6.77
C VAL A 28 -8.13 5.21 -8.30
N GLN A 29 -7.81 4.06 -8.91
CA GLN A 29 -8.02 3.87 -10.34
C GLN A 29 -9.49 4.05 -10.73
N GLU A 30 -10.42 3.40 -10.03
CA GLU A 30 -11.85 3.48 -10.32
C GLU A 30 -12.33 4.94 -10.24
N VAL A 31 -11.91 5.69 -9.23
CA VAL A 31 -12.22 7.13 -9.08
C VAL A 31 -11.61 7.95 -10.23
N LEU A 32 -10.33 7.75 -10.56
CA LEU A 32 -9.68 8.46 -11.66
C LEU A 32 -10.33 8.18 -13.01
N GLN A 33 -10.79 6.94 -13.24
CA GLN A 33 -11.45 6.56 -14.47
C GLN A 33 -12.90 7.06 -14.54
N GLN A 34 -13.67 6.95 -13.46
CA GLN A 34 -15.09 7.28 -13.44
C GLN A 34 -15.36 8.78 -13.25
N GLN A 35 -14.63 9.44 -12.36
CA GLN A 35 -14.87 10.86 -12.03
C GLN A 35 -14.04 11.82 -12.88
N TYR A 36 -12.81 11.41 -13.24
CA TYR A 36 -11.87 12.28 -13.95
C TYR A 36 -11.60 11.85 -15.40
N GLY A 37 -12.21 10.75 -15.86
CA GLY A 37 -12.07 10.26 -17.25
C GLY A 37 -10.65 9.80 -17.62
N LEU A 38 -9.77 9.59 -16.64
CA LEU A 38 -8.37 9.26 -16.87
C LEU A 38 -8.21 7.78 -17.24
N GLY A 39 -8.36 7.47 -18.52
CA GLY A 39 -8.28 6.09 -19.03
C GLY A 39 -6.85 5.57 -19.21
N ARG A 40 -5.96 6.34 -19.85
CA ARG A 40 -4.57 5.95 -20.12
C ARG A 40 -3.63 6.47 -19.04
N GLY A 41 -2.69 5.63 -18.58
CA GLY A 41 -1.71 5.99 -17.54
C GLY A 41 -2.18 5.74 -16.09
N SER A 42 -3.46 5.42 -15.88
CA SER A 42 -4.07 5.19 -14.56
C SER A 42 -4.10 3.72 -14.11
N SER A 43 -3.30 2.84 -14.72
CA SER A 43 -3.26 1.43 -14.32
C SER A 43 -2.84 1.28 -12.84
N ILE A 44 -3.33 0.24 -12.16
CA ILE A 44 -2.96 -0.05 -10.75
C ILE A 44 -1.44 -0.04 -10.54
N SER A 45 -0.69 -0.63 -11.47
CA SER A 45 0.78 -0.65 -11.45
C SER A 45 1.40 0.74 -11.54
N SER A 46 0.81 1.62 -12.35
CA SER A 46 1.25 3.00 -12.53
C SER A 46 0.98 3.82 -11.28
N ILE A 47 -0.23 3.75 -10.73
CA ILE A 47 -0.61 4.42 -9.48
C ILE A 47 0.25 3.90 -8.33
N SER A 48 0.48 2.59 -8.24
CA SER A 48 1.32 1.99 -7.19
C SER A 48 2.77 2.51 -7.25
N LYS A 49 3.37 2.58 -8.44
CA LYS A 49 4.71 3.13 -8.64
C LYS A 49 4.77 4.64 -8.37
N PHE A 50 3.75 5.39 -8.79
CA PHE A 50 3.61 6.82 -8.54
C PHE A 50 3.52 7.13 -7.04
N CYS A 51 2.63 6.41 -6.34
CA CYS A 51 2.51 6.50 -4.90
C CYS A 51 3.82 6.14 -4.18
N ALA A 52 4.52 5.10 -4.66
CA ALA A 52 5.81 4.71 -4.11
C ALA A 52 6.91 5.75 -4.35
N SER A 53 6.99 6.36 -5.54
CA SER A 53 8.01 7.37 -5.87
C SER A 53 7.79 8.69 -5.11
N ARG A 54 6.54 9.03 -4.83
CA ARG A 54 6.13 10.25 -4.11
C ARG A 54 6.07 10.08 -2.59
N ASN A 55 6.36 8.88 -2.08
CA ASN A 55 6.21 8.53 -0.66
C ASN A 55 4.75 8.66 -0.16
N SER A 56 3.79 8.73 -1.09
CA SER A 56 2.34 8.75 -0.85
C SER A 56 1.89 7.32 -0.60
N HIS A 57 2.14 6.82 0.61
CA HIS A 57 1.81 5.46 0.95
C HIS A 57 0.32 5.32 1.22
N ARG A 58 -0.28 4.34 0.55
CA ARG A 58 -1.55 3.73 0.95
C ARG A 58 -1.56 3.58 2.48
N PHE A 59 -2.52 4.21 3.17
CA PHE A 59 -2.78 3.95 4.59
C PHE A 59 -3.20 2.47 4.85
N ASP A 60 -3.34 1.66 3.79
CA ASP A 60 -3.60 0.21 3.84
C ASP A 60 -2.53 -0.64 4.52
N TYR A 61 -1.37 -0.09 4.81
CA TYR A 61 -0.53 -0.68 5.83
C TYR A 61 -0.53 0.38 6.90
N ALA A 62 -1.36 0.19 7.93
CA ALA A 62 -1.22 0.92 9.17
C ALA A 62 0.29 1.07 9.38
N ARG A 63 0.80 2.31 9.41
CA ARG A 63 2.18 2.56 9.80
C ARG A 63 2.24 2.11 11.23
N LEU A 64 2.40 0.81 11.41
CA LEU A 64 2.45 0.19 12.70
C LEU A 64 3.70 0.80 13.30
N GLY A 65 3.48 1.61 14.33
CA GLY A 65 4.54 1.90 15.26
C GLY A 65 5.11 0.58 15.77
N ARG A 66 6.27 0.65 16.42
CA ARG A 66 6.93 -0.56 16.94
C ARG A 66 5.97 -1.44 17.75
N ASP A 67 5.09 -0.82 18.53
CA ASP A 67 4.08 -1.50 19.35
C ASP A 67 3.00 -2.20 18.51
N GLY A 68 2.56 -1.57 17.41
CA GLY A 68 1.61 -2.18 16.48
C GLY A 68 2.21 -3.38 15.74
N VAL A 69 3.51 -3.31 15.41
CA VAL A 69 4.23 -4.45 14.81
C VAL A 69 4.27 -5.60 15.80
N ASP A 70 4.62 -5.35 17.06
CA ASP A 70 4.68 -6.39 18.08
C ASP A 70 3.30 -7.02 18.35
N ALA A 71 2.25 -6.19 18.40
CA ALA A 71 0.87 -6.64 18.58
C ALA A 71 0.36 -7.57 17.46
N VAL A 72 0.83 -7.38 16.24
CA VAL A 72 0.45 -8.21 15.08
C VAL A 72 1.36 -9.43 14.93
N VAL A 73 2.64 -9.30 15.27
CA VAL A 73 3.63 -10.38 15.14
C VAL A 73 3.49 -11.43 16.24
N ARG A 74 3.26 -11.02 17.50
CA ARG A 74 3.08 -11.94 18.64
C ARG A 74 2.03 -13.04 18.38
N PRO A 75 0.78 -12.72 18.00
CA PRO A 75 -0.22 -13.75 17.71
C PRO A 75 0.15 -14.59 16.48
N ALA A 76 0.79 -13.98 15.46
CA ALA A 76 1.24 -14.71 14.28
C ALA A 76 2.36 -15.74 14.62
N ILE A 77 3.23 -15.44 15.59
CA ILE A 77 4.21 -16.39 16.14
C ILE A 77 3.49 -17.55 16.82
N THR A 78 2.46 -17.28 17.63
CA THR A 78 1.73 -18.35 18.33
C THR A 78 1.05 -19.32 17.36
N VAL A 79 0.52 -18.79 16.24
CA VAL A 79 -0.19 -19.60 15.23
C VAL A 79 0.78 -20.32 14.29
N CYS A 80 1.85 -19.67 13.84
CA CYS A 80 2.86 -20.32 12.99
C CYS A 80 3.78 -21.25 13.80
N GLY A 81 3.90 -21.06 15.11
CA GLY A 81 4.88 -21.77 15.94
C GLY A 81 6.34 -21.47 15.54
N PRO A 82 7.32 -21.99 16.30
CA PRO A 82 8.74 -21.76 16.03
C PRO A 82 9.25 -22.52 14.78
N VAL A 83 8.48 -23.50 14.30
CA VAL A 83 8.88 -24.43 13.23
C VAL A 83 8.49 -23.92 11.83
N TYR A 84 7.33 -23.27 11.69
CA TYR A 84 6.93 -22.68 10.42
C TYR A 84 7.56 -21.29 10.29
N GLY A 85 8.71 -21.25 9.64
CA GLY A 85 9.59 -20.07 9.63
C GLY A 85 9.01 -18.81 8.96
N ARG A 86 9.87 -17.79 8.87
CA ARG A 86 9.62 -16.43 8.34
C ARG A 86 8.67 -16.36 7.14
N LYS A 87 8.74 -17.32 6.20
CA LYS A 87 7.94 -17.37 4.98
C LYS A 87 6.44 -17.57 5.25
N MET A 88 6.07 -18.46 6.18
CA MET A 88 4.66 -18.72 6.51
C MET A 88 4.05 -17.52 7.25
N MET A 89 4.78 -17.00 8.23
CA MET A 89 4.36 -15.79 8.95
C MET A 89 4.20 -14.59 7.99
N THR A 90 5.14 -14.39 7.07
CA THR A 90 5.03 -13.33 6.05
C THR A 90 3.80 -13.54 5.15
N GLY A 91 3.49 -14.78 4.78
CA GLY A 91 2.30 -15.11 3.99
C GLY A 91 1.00 -14.84 4.73
N MET A 92 0.91 -15.28 5.99
CA MET A 92 -0.24 -15.06 6.87
C MET A 92 -0.48 -13.57 7.09
N LEU A 93 0.56 -12.82 7.45
CA LEU A 93 0.48 -11.38 7.66
C LEU A 93 0.01 -10.68 6.39
N ARG A 94 0.53 -11.06 5.22
CA ARG A 94 0.05 -10.52 3.93
C ARG A 94 -1.41 -10.85 3.66
N ALA A 95 -1.87 -12.05 3.99
CA ALA A 95 -3.28 -12.44 3.87
C ALA A 95 -4.17 -11.64 4.82
N SER A 96 -3.66 -11.28 6.00
CA SER A 96 -4.30 -10.36 6.96
C SER A 96 -4.14 -8.88 6.61
N GLY A 97 -3.59 -8.54 5.44
CA GLY A 97 -3.43 -7.16 4.97
C GLY A 97 -2.16 -6.46 5.47
N TYR A 98 -1.31 -7.12 6.26
CA TYR A 98 -0.06 -6.55 6.76
C TYR A 98 1.14 -6.89 5.88
N ARG A 99 1.89 -5.87 5.46
CA ARG A 99 3.17 -6.03 4.78
C ARG A 99 4.29 -5.53 5.67
N LEU A 100 4.77 -6.40 6.54
CA LEU A 100 5.95 -6.12 7.36
C LEU A 100 7.22 -6.28 6.52
N GLY A 101 8.11 -5.29 6.59
CA GLY A 101 9.43 -5.31 5.97
C GLY A 101 10.33 -4.33 6.69
N GLU A 102 11.63 -4.64 6.80
CA GLU A 102 12.60 -3.67 7.29
C GLU A 102 12.64 -2.49 6.33
N ARG A 103 12.53 -1.28 6.89
CA ARG A 103 12.94 -0.07 6.17
C ARG A 103 14.45 -0.18 5.98
N ALA A 104 14.90 -0.32 4.73
CA ALA A 104 16.28 -0.04 4.39
C ALA A 104 16.57 1.40 4.86
N ARG A 105 17.55 1.55 5.75
CA ARG A 105 18.06 2.85 6.19
C ARG A 105 18.75 3.55 5.04
#